data_AF-A0A8B9FIF6-F1
#
_entry.id   AF-A0A8B9FIF6-F1
#
_cell.length_a   1.000
_cell.length_b   1.000
_cell.length_c   1.000
_cell.angle_alpha   90.00
_cell.angle_beta   90.00
_cell.angle_gamma   90.00
#
_symmetry.space_group_name_H-M   'P 1'
#
loop_
_entity.id
_entity.type
_entity.pdbx_description
1 polymer ?
#
loop_
_entity_poly.entity_id
_entity_poly.type
_entity_poly.pdbx_seq_one_letter_code
_entity_poly.pdbx_strand_id
1 'polypeptide(L)'
;MNVLAESDPGFKRTKTLMARTVSLSQLLREAKEKEKQRRAQQVAVERTAHYGLLFDEFQGLSHLEALEILSNESEAQVQYADSINQNGWEKIDLCISFTLRMKEQKEVNIRKSYLPPVSLLSQSACQSSKI
;
A
#
# COMPACT_ATOMS: atom_id res chain seq x y z
N MET A 1 -60.25 11.69 -33.35
CA MET A 1 -58.81 11.46 -33.14
C MET A 1 -58.22 11.03 -34.47
N ASN A 2 -57.15 11.66 -34.95
CA ASN A 2 -56.40 11.15 -36.10
C ASN A 2 -55.32 10.20 -35.59
N VAL A 3 -55.52 8.90 -35.83
CA VAL A 3 -54.51 7.87 -35.59
C VAL A 3 -53.52 7.94 -36.75
N LEU A 4 -52.25 8.22 -36.46
CA LEU A 4 -51.19 8.20 -37.48
C LEU A 4 -50.92 6.75 -37.89
N ALA A 5 -50.83 6.50 -39.19
CA ALA A 5 -50.50 5.18 -39.73
C ALA A 5 -48.98 5.03 -39.88
N GLU A 6 -48.45 3.81 -39.85
CA GLU A 6 -46.99 3.57 -39.96
C GLU A 6 -46.37 4.08 -41.28
N SER A 7 -47.20 4.37 -42.29
CA SER A 7 -46.81 4.96 -43.57
C SER A 7 -46.56 6.47 -43.49
N ASP A 8 -47.01 7.17 -42.44
CA ASP A 8 -46.92 8.62 -42.35
C ASP A 8 -45.47 9.12 -42.26
N PRO A 9 -45.06 10.07 -43.12
CA PRO A 9 -43.72 10.64 -43.10
C PRO A 9 -43.33 11.23 -41.73
N GLY A 10 -44.30 11.79 -41.00
CA GLY A 10 -44.10 12.34 -39.66
C GLY A 10 -43.84 11.24 -38.61
N PHE A 11 -44.57 10.12 -38.68
CA PHE A 11 -44.39 9.00 -37.77
C PHE A 11 -43.01 8.34 -37.94
N LYS A 12 -42.56 8.16 -39.18
CA LYS A 12 -41.21 7.62 -39.47
C LYS A 12 -40.11 8.49 -38.90
N ARG A 13 -40.18 9.81 -39.09
CA ARG A 13 -39.18 10.77 -38.56
C ARG A 13 -39.12 10.73 -37.03
N THR A 14 -40.28 10.77 -36.36
CA THR A 14 -40.36 10.74 -34.90
C THR A 14 -39.88 9.39 -34.35
N LYS A 15 -40.26 8.26 -34.95
CA LYS A 15 -39.79 6.92 -34.58
C LYS A 15 -38.26 6.80 -34.70
N THR A 16 -37.67 7.35 -35.77
CA THR A 16 -36.21 7.39 -35.93
C THR A 16 -35.52 8.29 -34.90
N LEU A 17 -36.10 9.46 -34.58
CA LEU A 17 -35.56 10.35 -33.55
C LEU A 17 -35.59 9.71 -32.17
N MET A 18 -36.72 9.11 -31.78
CA MET A 18 -36.86 8.41 -30.50
C MET A 18 -35.93 7.21 -30.36
N ALA A 19 -35.66 6.49 -31.45
CA ALA A 19 -34.70 5.39 -31.46
C ALA A 19 -33.23 5.85 -31.31
N ARG A 20 -32.93 7.11 -31.68
CA ARG A 20 -31.60 7.71 -31.57
C ARG A 20 -31.35 8.45 -30.25
N THR A 21 -32.42 8.83 -29.55
CA THR A 21 -32.30 9.48 -28.24
C THR A 21 -32.06 8.45 -27.15
N VAL A 22 -30.93 8.56 -26.45
CA VAL A 22 -30.67 7.79 -25.23
C VAL A 22 -31.73 8.11 -24.18
N SER A 23 -32.26 7.08 -23.53
CA SER A 23 -33.25 7.28 -22.47
C SER A 23 -32.60 7.91 -21.23
N LEU A 24 -33.33 8.76 -20.50
CA LEU A 24 -32.86 9.32 -19.23
C LEU A 24 -32.38 8.22 -18.26
N SER A 25 -33.09 7.09 -18.22
CA SER A 25 -32.73 5.92 -17.41
C SER A 25 -31.41 5.26 -17.83
N GLN A 26 -31.01 5.36 -19.10
CA GLN A 26 -29.67 4.95 -19.55
C GLN A 26 -28.60 5.92 -19.04
N LEU A 27 -28.83 7.23 -19.20
CA LEU A 27 -27.90 8.26 -18.73
C LEU A 27 -27.64 8.15 -17.22
N LEU A 28 -28.70 7.94 -16.44
CA LEU A 28 -28.61 7.79 -14.98
C LEU A 28 -27.87 6.51 -14.57
N ARG A 29 -28.07 5.40 -15.29
CA ARG A 29 -27.31 4.15 -15.07
C ARG A 29 -25.83 4.34 -15.39
N GLU A 30 -25.53 5.00 -16.50
CA GLU A 30 -24.16 5.26 -16.93
C GLU A 30 -23.44 6.21 -15.97
N ALA A 31 -24.12 7.27 -15.49
CA ALA A 31 -23.60 8.16 -14.47
C ALA A 31 -23.32 7.44 -13.14
N LYS A 32 -24.23 6.55 -12.71
CA LYS A 32 -24.05 5.75 -11.49
C LYS A 32 -22.87 4.78 -11.61
N GLU A 33 -22.71 4.11 -12.75
CA GLU A 33 -21.59 3.19 -12.96
C GLU A 33 -20.26 3.95 -13.07
N LYS A 34 -20.24 5.11 -13.72
CA LYS A 34 -19.05 5.98 -13.81
C LYS A 34 -18.58 6.46 -12.43
N GLU A 35 -19.50 6.81 -11.53
CA GLU A 35 -19.17 7.18 -10.15
C GLU A 35 -18.65 5.97 -9.34
N LYS A 36 -19.24 4.79 -9.55
CA LYS A 36 -18.74 3.54 -8.93
C LYS A 36 -17.33 3.20 -9.42
N GLN A 37 -17.05 3.37 -10.71
CA GLN A 37 -15.72 3.19 -11.30
C GLN A 37 -14.71 4.19 -10.71
N ARG A 38 -15.10 5.46 -10.57
CA ARG A 38 -14.27 6.52 -9.95
C ARG A 38 -13.95 6.21 -8.50
N ARG A 39 -14.94 5.74 -7.73
CA ARG A 39 -14.77 5.32 -6.33
C ARG A 39 -13.86 4.10 -6.21
N ALA A 40 -14.02 3.11 -7.08
CA ALA A 40 -13.13 1.94 -7.15
C ALA A 40 -11.68 2.32 -7.52
N GLN A 41 -11.49 3.30 -8.41
CA GLN A 41 -10.18 3.84 -8.75
C GLN A 41 -9.57 4.67 -7.61
N GLN A 42 -10.36 5.43 -6.86
CA GLN A 42 -9.90 6.11 -5.65
C GLN A 42 -9.41 5.13 -4.58
N VAL A 43 -10.13 4.03 -4.34
CA VAL A 43 -9.70 2.96 -3.42
C VAL A 43 -8.41 2.26 -3.91
N ALA A 44 -8.17 2.22 -5.22
CA ALA A 44 -6.92 1.71 -5.78
C ALA A 44 -5.73 2.69 -5.61
N VAL A 45 -5.98 4.00 -5.65
CA VAL A 45 -4.97 5.05 -5.42
C VAL A 45 -4.63 5.20 -3.93
N GLU A 46 -5.55 4.87 -3.03
CA GLU A 46 -5.31 4.75 -1.57
C GLU A 46 -4.42 3.55 -1.20
N ARG A 47 -3.98 2.74 -2.17
CA ARG A 47 -2.87 1.78 -2.01
C ARG A 47 -1.49 2.43 -2.18
N THR A 48 -1.41 3.75 -2.12
CA THR A 48 -0.13 4.43 -1.90
C THR A 48 0.29 4.07 -0.49
N ALA A 49 1.45 3.41 -0.34
CA ALA A 49 1.98 2.98 0.95
C ALA A 49 1.88 4.12 1.97
N HIS A 50 0.90 4.03 2.87
CA HIS A 50 0.71 5.02 3.92
C HIS A 50 1.85 4.83 4.93
N TYR A 51 2.94 5.55 4.73
CA TYR A 51 4.15 5.42 5.56
C TYR A 51 3.85 5.59 7.06
N GLY A 52 2.83 6.36 7.44
CA GLY A 52 2.37 6.43 8.83
C GLY A 52 1.84 5.10 9.36
N LEU A 53 0.97 4.42 8.59
CA LEU A 53 0.43 3.11 9.00
C LEU A 53 1.52 2.04 9.05
N LEU A 54 2.42 2.01 8.06
CA LEU A 54 3.55 1.08 8.05
C LEU A 54 4.51 1.37 9.21
N PHE A 55 4.73 2.64 9.53
CA PHE A 55 5.59 3.03 10.66
C PHE A 55 5.02 2.54 11.99
N ASP A 56 3.71 2.63 12.19
CA ASP A 56 3.06 2.11 13.40
C ASP A 56 3.05 0.57 13.44
N GLU A 57 2.74 -0.09 12.32
CA GLU A 57 2.68 -1.55 12.19
C GLU A 57 4.05 -2.21 12.44
N PHE A 58 5.13 -1.58 11.98
CA PHE A 58 6.50 -2.06 12.18
C PHE A 58 7.19 -1.47 13.41
N GLN A 59 6.45 -0.92 14.38
CA GLN A 59 7.02 -0.40 15.63
C GLN A 59 8.15 0.62 15.40
N GLY A 60 7.98 1.52 14.44
CA GLY A 60 9.01 2.45 13.98
C GLY A 60 9.59 3.33 15.09
N LEU A 61 8.79 3.68 16.10
CA LEU A 61 9.28 4.41 17.29
C LEU A 61 10.33 3.64 18.07
N SER A 62 10.12 2.34 18.33
CA SER A 62 11.11 1.51 19.03
C SER A 62 12.40 1.37 18.23
N HIS A 63 12.30 1.35 16.90
CA HIS A 63 13.48 1.32 16.04
C HIS A 63 14.28 2.62 16.14
N LEU A 64 13.61 3.78 16.21
CA LEU A 64 14.27 5.06 16.41
C LEU A 64 14.95 5.14 17.79
N GLU A 65 14.28 4.69 18.84
CA GLU A 65 14.84 4.64 20.19
C GLU A 65 16.09 3.75 20.26
N ALA A 66 16.06 2.57 19.62
CA ALA A 66 17.23 1.71 19.53
C ALA A 66 18.41 2.38 18.79
N LEU A 67 18.13 3.12 17.72
CA LEU A 67 19.17 3.86 16.97
C LEU A 67 19.75 5.01 17.82
N GLU A 68 18.94 5.68 18.63
CA GLU A 68 19.39 6.75 19.52
C GLU A 68 20.33 6.21 20.62
N ILE A 69 19.95 5.11 21.28
CA ILE A 69 20.80 4.46 22.30
C ILE A 69 22.16 4.07 21.69
N LEU A 70 22.14 3.45 20.51
CA LEU A 70 23.36 3.04 19.81
C LEU A 70 24.21 4.23 19.37
N SER A 71 23.59 5.32 18.92
CA SER A 71 24.28 6.56 18.56
C SER A 71 25.00 7.16 19.77
N ASN A 72 24.32 7.23 20.92
CA ASN A 72 24.89 7.76 22.16
C ASN A 72 26.05 6.87 22.66
N GLU A 73 25.91 5.55 22.57
CA GLU A 73 26.99 4.60 22.90
C GLU A 73 28.22 4.82 22.01
N SER A 74 28.01 4.98 20.69
CA SER A 74 29.10 5.26 19.75
C SER A 74 29.78 6.60 20.03
N GLU A 75 29.02 7.65 20.35
CA GLU A 75 29.58 8.95 20.67
C GLU A 75 30.45 8.87 21.94
N ALA A 76 29.98 8.18 22.98
CA ALA A 76 30.75 7.95 24.19
C ALA A 76 32.04 7.16 23.93
N GLN A 77 32.01 6.16 23.05
CA GLN A 77 33.20 5.40 22.68
C GLN A 77 34.21 6.21 21.86
N VAL A 78 33.76 7.08 20.95
CA VAL A 78 34.64 8.00 20.21
C VAL A 78 35.27 9.03 21.14
N GLN A 79 34.49 9.63 22.04
CA GLN A 79 35.02 10.55 23.03
C GLN A 79 36.02 9.87 23.98
N TYR A 80 35.76 8.61 24.37
CA TYR A 80 36.70 7.81 25.12
C TYR A 80 38.00 7.61 24.33
N ALA A 81 37.92 7.17 23.07
CA ALA A 81 39.06 7.00 22.17
C ALA A 81 39.85 8.31 21.97
N ASP A 82 39.17 9.45 21.88
CA ASP A 82 39.78 10.79 21.84
C ASP A 82 40.55 11.08 23.13
N SER A 83 39.97 10.78 24.30
CA SER A 83 40.60 11.01 25.60
C SER A 83 41.86 10.16 25.84
N ILE A 84 41.93 8.98 25.22
CA ILE A 84 43.10 8.09 25.29
C ILE A 84 44.10 8.31 24.14
N ASN A 85 43.94 9.37 23.34
CA ASN A 85 44.76 9.71 22.17
C ASN A 85 44.93 8.55 21.16
N GLN A 86 43.89 7.74 20.94
CA GLN A 86 43.94 6.69 19.92
C GLN A 86 44.05 7.27 18.51
N ASN A 87 44.82 6.58 17.67
CA ASN A 87 45.14 7.01 16.30
C ASN A 87 43.86 7.08 15.45
N GLY A 88 43.83 7.96 14.43
CA GLY A 88 42.67 8.13 13.55
C GLY A 88 42.18 6.85 12.86
N TRP A 89 43.06 5.86 12.67
CA TRP A 89 42.71 4.55 12.11
C TRP A 89 41.85 3.69 13.04
N GLU A 90 42.06 3.76 14.36
CA GLU A 90 41.24 3.03 15.34
C GLU A 90 39.84 3.64 15.46
N LYS A 91 39.72 4.96 15.25
CA LYS A 91 38.40 5.64 15.16
C LYS A 91 37.64 5.22 13.91
N ILE A 92 38.33 5.03 12.79
CA ILE A 92 37.74 4.52 11.55
C ILE A 92 37.28 3.07 11.75
N ASP A 93 38.08 2.22 12.40
CA ASP A 93 37.69 0.84 12.72
C ASP A 93 36.46 0.78 13.63
N LEU A 94 36.36 1.67 14.62
CA LEU A 94 35.17 1.81 15.46
C LEU A 94 33.93 2.24 14.66
N CYS A 95 34.07 3.18 13.74
CA CYS A 95 32.97 3.66 12.89
C CYS A 95 32.50 2.60 11.88
N ILE A 96 33.43 1.82 11.31
CA ILE A 96 33.13 0.71 10.40
C ILE A 96 32.41 -0.40 11.16
N SER A 97 32.92 -0.81 12.31
CA SER A 97 32.30 -1.84 13.15
C SER A 97 30.90 -1.42 13.64
N PHE A 98 30.71 -0.14 13.97
CA PHE A 98 29.39 0.44 14.25
C PHE A 98 28.44 0.34 13.04
N THR A 99 28.88 0.77 11.86
CA THR A 99 28.08 0.71 10.62
C THR A 99 27.69 -0.73 10.27
N LEU A 100 28.60 -1.69 10.48
CA LEU A 100 28.33 -3.11 10.30
C LEU A 100 27.30 -3.64 11.31
N ARG A 101 27.42 -3.28 12.59
CA ARG A 101 26.45 -3.64 13.63
C ARG A 101 25.06 -3.07 13.33
N MET A 102 24.98 -1.83 12.88
CA MET A 102 23.73 -1.19 12.45
C MET A 102 23.11 -1.92 11.24
N LYS A 103 23.93 -2.39 10.31
CA LYS A 103 23.48 -3.14 9.13
C LYS A 103 22.98 -4.54 9.51
N GLU A 104 23.66 -5.22 10.42
CA GLU A 104 23.31 -6.57 10.88
C GLU A 104 22.02 -6.58 11.71
N GLN A 105 21.84 -5.59 12.58
CA GLN A 105 20.59 -5.42 13.33
C GLN A 105 19.41 -5.07 12.41
N LYS A 106 19.63 -4.27 11.35
CA LYS A 106 18.61 -4.03 10.32
C LYS A 106 18.24 -5.31 9.56
N GLU A 107 19.21 -6.12 9.14
CA GLU A 107 18.97 -7.39 8.43
C GLU A 107 18.17 -8.40 9.28
N VAL A 108 18.53 -8.54 10.57
CA VAL A 108 17.83 -9.44 11.51
C VAL A 108 16.39 -8.98 11.74
N ASN A 109 16.15 -7.68 11.82
CA ASN A 109 14.82 -7.13 12.08
C ASN A 109 13.93 -7.14 10.83
N ILE A 110 14.50 -6.83 9.66
CA ILE A 110 13.86 -6.99 8.35
C ILE A 110 13.44 -8.46 8.16
N ARG A 111 14.34 -9.43 8.37
CA ARG A 111 14.01 -10.87 8.20
C ARG A 111 12.90 -11.37 9.14
N LYS A 112 12.71 -10.77 10.32
CA LYS A 112 11.60 -11.09 11.21
C LYS A 112 10.27 -10.42 10.78
N SER A 113 10.33 -9.24 10.18
CA SER A 113 9.15 -8.48 9.74
C SER A 113 8.50 -8.97 8.42
N TYR A 114 9.26 -9.65 7.55
CA TYR A 114 8.75 -10.18 6.26
C TYR A 114 8.47 -11.69 6.27
N LEU A 115 8.64 -12.39 7.39
CA LEU A 115 8.27 -13.80 7.48
C LEU A 115 6.80 -13.90 7.91
N PRO A 116 5.89 -14.40 7.07
CA PRO A 116 4.52 -14.65 7.53
C PRO A 116 4.58 -15.67 8.67
N PRO A 117 3.71 -15.56 9.69
CA PRO A 117 3.63 -16.58 10.72
C PRO A 117 3.39 -17.93 10.05
N VAL A 118 4.29 -18.89 10.26
CA VAL A 118 4.12 -20.28 9.83
C VAL A 118 3.03 -20.89 10.71
N SER A 119 1.78 -20.57 10.41
CA SER A 119 0.60 -21.21 10.96
C SER A 119 -0.60 -20.82 10.11
N LEU A 120 -1.29 -21.84 9.56
CA LEU A 120 -2.53 -21.81 8.76
C LEU A 120 -2.42 -22.13 7.26
N LEU A 121 -1.50 -23.01 6.87
CA LEU A 121 -1.69 -23.87 5.68
C LEU A 121 -1.71 -25.35 6.09
N SER A 122 -2.70 -25.78 6.89
CA SER A 122 -2.92 -27.22 7.13
C SER A 122 -4.33 -27.61 7.62
N GLN A 123 -5.40 -26.87 7.25
CA GLN A 123 -6.76 -27.33 7.61
C GLN A 123 -7.84 -27.26 6.52
N SER A 124 -7.55 -26.78 5.30
CA SER A 124 -8.54 -26.80 4.21
C SER A 124 -8.31 -27.91 3.18
N ALA A 125 -7.82 -29.08 3.60
CA ALA A 125 -7.70 -30.27 2.74
C ALA A 125 -8.65 -31.43 3.15
N CYS A 126 -9.53 -31.23 4.13
CA CYS A 126 -10.38 -32.31 4.65
C CYS A 126 -11.86 -31.87 4.75
N GLN A 127 -12.45 -31.40 3.65
CA GLN A 127 -13.90 -31.23 3.56
C GLN A 127 -14.36 -31.20 2.09
N SER A 128 -13.98 -32.21 1.30
CA SER A 128 -14.68 -32.49 0.03
C SER A 128 -14.44 -33.93 -0.42
N SER A 129 -14.91 -34.91 0.37
CA SER A 129 -15.23 -36.25 -0.14
C SER A 129 -16.14 -36.98 0.84
N LYS A 130 -17.43 -36.68 0.78
CA LYS A 130 -18.55 -37.56 1.18
C LYS A 130 -19.86 -36.91 0.73
N ILE A 131 -20.10 -37.00 -0.58
CA ILE A 131 -21.43 -37.28 -1.14
C ILE A 131 -21.29 -38.67 -1.75
#